data_AF-A0A660PRQ2-F1
#
_entry.id   AF-A0A660PRQ2-F1
#
_cell.length_a   1.000
_cell.length_b   1.000
_cell.length_c   1.000
_cell.angle_alpha   90.00
_cell.angle_beta   90.00
_cell.angle_gamma   90.00
#
_symmetry.space_group_name_H-M   'P 1'
#
loop_
_entity.id
_entity.type
_entity.pdbx_description
1 polymer ?
#
loop_
_entity_poly.entity_id
_entity_poly.type
_entity_poly.pdbx_seq_one_letter_code
_entity_poly.pdbx_strand_id
1 'polypeptide(L)'
;MKFFVIISAFLFVVSAVFADSVTFDGQSDMDDGYTDGNNHTIARGTETWFYIMCGFSDCTYHGFLKFDLSGISGNIDSVSLKLHRHTPDDNPQLYFYRITADWTETEFTWDNAKTSPDTIAWTTGGGDYIDTKIDSLTNPGAKVYNENIYCQRGDGGGLTELIQGWVDGTYDNYGMIIKSSLLGIGDTVYIYSSENFNETLYPRPKLYVEYTPDQSDSENSYRRKIILEGQGVNKQ
;
A
#
# COMPACT_ATOMS: atom_id res chain seq x y z
N MET A 1 63.45 -3.54 32.02
CA MET A 1 62.45 -2.86 31.17
C MET A 1 61.39 -3.90 30.81
N LYS A 2 60.23 -3.88 31.49
CA LYS A 2 59.14 -4.85 31.26
C LYS A 2 58.19 -4.26 30.22
N PHE A 3 58.09 -4.90 29.05
CA PHE A 3 57.08 -4.54 28.04
C PHE A 3 55.75 -5.17 28.43
N PHE A 4 54.74 -4.34 28.67
CA PHE A 4 53.34 -4.76 28.73
C PHE A 4 52.81 -4.76 27.30
N VAL A 5 52.46 -5.95 26.79
CA VAL A 5 51.70 -6.08 25.54
C VAL A 5 50.22 -5.95 25.94
N ILE A 6 49.60 -4.83 25.58
CA ILE A 6 48.15 -4.68 25.67
C ILE A 6 47.56 -5.36 24.44
N ILE A 7 47.04 -6.57 24.61
CA ILE A 7 46.21 -7.22 23.60
C ILE A 7 44.86 -6.50 23.65
N SER A 8 44.64 -5.57 22.72
CA SER A 8 43.32 -5.01 22.47
C SER A 8 42.48 -6.11 21.83
N ALA A 9 41.56 -6.69 22.60
CA ALA A 9 40.55 -7.58 22.07
C ALA A 9 39.51 -6.73 21.32
N PHE A 10 39.56 -6.75 19.99
CA PHE A 10 38.46 -6.25 19.16
C PHE A 10 37.27 -7.19 19.37
N LEU A 11 36.31 -6.77 20.19
CA LEU A 11 35.04 -7.46 20.32
C LEU A 11 34.22 -7.15 19.06
N PHE A 12 34.22 -8.06 18.09
CA PHE A 12 33.25 -8.02 16.99
C PHE A 12 31.90 -8.43 17.56
N VAL A 13 31.05 -7.44 17.86
CA VAL A 13 29.63 -7.69 18.05
C VAL A 13 29.06 -7.92 16.66
N VAL A 14 28.68 -9.16 16.35
CA VAL A 14 27.85 -9.44 15.18
C VAL A 14 26.42 -9.10 15.60
N SER A 15 25.93 -7.93 15.20
CA SER A 15 24.51 -7.59 15.32
C SER A 15 23.76 -8.47 14.30
N ALA A 16 22.93 -9.40 14.81
CA ALA A 16 21.98 -10.09 13.96
C ALA A 16 20.89 -9.08 13.55
N VAL A 17 20.44 -9.15 12.31
CA VAL A 17 19.22 -8.46 11.86
C VAL A 17 18.14 -9.52 11.74
N PHE A 18 16.98 -9.28 12.34
CA PHE A 18 15.80 -10.14 12.18
C PHE A 18 14.76 -9.42 11.34
N ALA A 19 13.91 -10.21 10.68
CA ALA A 19 12.71 -9.68 10.05
C ALA A 19 11.82 -8.99 11.09
N ASP A 20 11.31 -7.82 10.70
CA ASP A 20 10.28 -7.05 11.38
C ASP A 20 9.04 -6.95 10.47
N SER A 21 7.93 -6.48 11.03
CA SER A 21 6.67 -6.35 10.29
C SER A 21 5.94 -5.06 10.63
N VAL A 22 5.35 -4.43 9.64
CA VAL A 22 4.45 -3.28 9.80
C VAL A 22 3.14 -3.51 9.06
N THR A 23 2.06 -2.97 9.61
CA THR A 23 0.73 -2.97 9.00
C THR A 23 0.28 -1.53 8.83
N PHE A 24 -0.16 -1.20 7.62
CA PHE A 24 -0.82 0.06 7.28
C PHE A 24 -2.31 -0.21 7.16
N ASP A 25 -3.14 0.46 7.95
CA ASP A 25 -4.57 0.14 8.05
C ASP A 25 -5.53 1.31 8.34
N GLY A 26 -5.10 2.57 8.14
CA GLY A 26 -5.98 3.71 8.37
C GLY A 26 -5.60 5.01 7.68
N GLN A 27 -6.43 6.02 7.90
CA GLN A 27 -6.25 7.37 7.33
C GLN A 27 -4.94 8.07 7.69
N SER A 28 -4.24 7.62 8.74
CA SER A 28 -2.98 8.24 9.14
C SER A 28 -1.80 7.81 8.27
N ASP A 29 -1.94 6.72 7.52
CA ASP A 29 -0.85 6.08 6.80
C ASP A 29 -1.21 5.63 5.38
N MET A 30 -2.38 6.05 4.88
CA MET A 30 -2.87 5.75 3.56
C MET A 30 -3.72 6.90 3.00
N ASP A 31 -3.54 7.16 1.72
CA ASP A 31 -4.46 7.92 0.88
C ASP A 31 -5.16 6.95 -0.08
N ASP A 32 -6.47 7.09 -0.30
CA ASP A 32 -7.22 6.31 -1.28
C ASP A 32 -8.38 7.08 -1.95
N GLY A 33 -8.98 6.47 -2.98
CA GLY A 33 -10.14 7.05 -3.65
C GLY A 33 -10.27 6.57 -5.08
N TYR A 34 -11.00 7.30 -5.91
CA TYR A 34 -11.17 6.96 -7.32
C TYR A 34 -11.40 8.17 -8.22
N THR A 35 -11.09 8.00 -9.50
CA THR A 35 -11.48 8.92 -10.56
C THR A 35 -12.75 8.44 -11.26
N ASP A 36 -13.57 9.39 -11.71
CA ASP A 36 -14.87 9.13 -12.36
C ASP A 36 -14.93 9.78 -13.75
N GLY A 37 -14.90 8.93 -14.78
CA GLY A 37 -14.94 9.36 -16.19
C GLY A 37 -16.25 10.00 -16.63
N ASN A 38 -17.29 10.02 -15.79
CA ASN A 38 -18.52 10.77 -16.04
C ASN A 38 -18.62 12.07 -15.25
N ASN A 39 -17.82 12.22 -14.19
CA ASN A 39 -17.79 13.40 -13.33
C ASN A 39 -16.36 13.91 -13.18
N HIS A 40 -15.88 14.58 -14.23
CA HIS A 40 -14.45 14.82 -14.39
C HIS A 40 -13.79 15.74 -13.35
N THR A 41 -14.59 16.54 -12.65
CA THR A 41 -14.13 17.64 -11.79
C THR A 41 -14.46 17.41 -10.32
N ILE A 42 -14.96 16.23 -9.94
CA ILE A 42 -15.34 15.92 -8.57
C ILE A 42 -14.28 15.02 -7.95
N ALA A 43 -13.67 15.49 -6.86
CA ALA A 43 -12.77 14.68 -6.04
C ALA A 43 -13.55 13.71 -5.16
N ARG A 44 -13.01 12.51 -4.97
CA ARG A 44 -13.72 11.38 -4.33
C ARG A 44 -12.94 10.71 -3.20
N GLY A 45 -11.81 11.26 -2.77
CA GLY A 45 -10.99 10.68 -1.71
C GLY A 45 -11.53 10.83 -0.28
N THR A 46 -12.75 11.35 -0.07
CA THR A 46 -13.38 11.41 1.26
C THR A 46 -14.64 10.55 1.37
N GLU A 47 -14.91 9.72 0.38
CA GLU A 47 -16.04 8.78 0.40
C GLU A 47 -15.67 7.55 1.22
N THR A 48 -16.66 6.85 1.80
CA THR A 48 -16.41 5.62 2.59
C THR A 48 -16.14 4.36 1.76
N TRP A 49 -16.04 4.53 0.44
CA TRP A 49 -15.70 3.51 -0.53
C TRP A 49 -15.13 4.17 -1.78
N PHE A 50 -14.43 3.40 -2.60
CA PHE A 50 -13.98 3.82 -3.92
C PHE A 50 -14.31 2.79 -4.99
N TYR A 51 -14.67 3.27 -6.17
CA TYR A 51 -15.02 2.41 -7.30
C TYR A 51 -13.78 2.02 -8.13
N ILE A 52 -13.75 0.78 -8.60
CA ILE A 52 -12.67 0.24 -9.45
C ILE A 52 -13.17 -0.33 -10.79
N MET A 53 -14.49 -0.49 -10.91
CA MET A 53 -15.14 -0.94 -12.15
C MET A 53 -16.51 -0.32 -12.24
N CYS A 54 -16.89 0.11 -13.45
CA CYS A 54 -18.26 0.47 -13.74
C CYS A 54 -18.96 -0.62 -14.55
N GLY A 55 -20.19 -0.96 -14.15
CA GLY A 55 -21.02 -1.95 -14.83
C GLY A 55 -21.62 -1.49 -16.18
N PHE A 56 -21.59 -0.19 -16.46
CA PHE A 56 -22.17 0.38 -17.68
C PHE A 56 -21.09 0.79 -18.69
N SER A 57 -21.39 0.70 -19.99
CA SER A 57 -20.43 0.92 -21.07
C SER A 57 -19.98 2.36 -21.24
N ASP A 58 -20.67 3.29 -20.60
CA ASP A 58 -20.49 4.73 -20.70
C ASP A 58 -19.86 5.34 -19.44
N CYS A 59 -19.28 4.53 -18.55
CA CYS A 59 -18.59 5.01 -17.36
C CYS A 59 -17.26 4.29 -17.17
N THR A 60 -16.32 4.96 -16.51
CA THR A 60 -15.01 4.40 -16.18
C THR A 60 -14.61 4.88 -14.80
N TYR A 61 -14.19 3.93 -13.95
CA TYR A 61 -13.65 4.19 -12.63
C TYR A 61 -12.24 3.62 -12.53
N HIS A 62 -11.33 4.37 -11.93
CA HIS A 62 -10.03 3.86 -11.53
C HIS A 62 -9.83 4.10 -10.04
N GLY A 63 -9.52 3.05 -9.27
CA GLY A 63 -9.20 3.19 -7.85
C GLY A 63 -7.74 3.58 -7.64
N PHE A 64 -7.47 4.29 -6.56
CA PHE A 64 -6.16 4.78 -6.17
C PHE A 64 -5.87 4.33 -4.74
N LEU A 65 -4.63 3.90 -4.48
CA LEU A 65 -4.13 3.59 -3.14
C LEU A 65 -2.69 4.07 -3.03
N LYS A 66 -2.34 4.76 -1.94
CA LYS A 66 -0.97 5.16 -1.60
C LYS A 66 -0.76 4.95 -0.11
N PHE A 67 0.39 4.41 0.27
CA PHE A 67 0.74 4.13 1.67
C PHE A 67 1.96 4.96 2.07
N ASP A 68 1.98 5.48 3.30
CA ASP A 68 3.14 6.19 3.86
C ASP A 68 4.18 5.21 4.38
N LEU A 69 5.22 4.95 3.56
CA LEU A 69 6.29 4.02 3.90
C LEU A 69 7.48 4.66 4.64
N SER A 70 7.36 5.91 5.10
CA SER A 70 8.47 6.68 5.68
C SER A 70 9.13 6.05 6.91
N GLY A 71 8.46 5.11 7.56
CA GLY A 71 8.99 4.34 8.70
C GLY A 71 9.78 3.08 8.34
N ILE A 72 9.94 2.75 7.05
CA ILE A 72 10.60 1.51 6.60
C ILE A 72 11.96 1.83 5.98
N SER A 73 12.98 1.10 6.40
CA SER A 73 14.33 1.05 5.83
C SER A 73 14.81 -0.40 5.77
N GLY A 74 15.61 -0.75 4.77
CA GLY A 74 16.16 -2.10 4.59
C GLY A 74 15.51 -2.91 3.46
N ASN A 75 15.60 -4.24 3.57
CA ASN A 75 15.16 -5.16 2.52
C ASN A 75 13.71 -5.61 2.76
N ILE A 76 12.85 -5.49 1.77
CA ILE A 76 11.48 -5.98 1.80
C ILE A 76 11.48 -7.48 1.50
N ASP A 77 10.97 -8.26 2.45
CA ASP A 77 10.96 -9.72 2.38
C ASP A 77 9.65 -10.22 1.78
N SER A 78 8.52 -9.67 2.22
CA SER A 78 7.20 -10.03 1.69
C SER A 78 6.18 -8.89 1.81
N VAL A 79 5.20 -8.88 0.91
CA VAL A 79 4.09 -7.93 0.94
C VAL A 79 2.76 -8.64 0.71
N SER A 80 1.76 -8.28 1.52
CA SER A 80 0.37 -8.67 1.32
C SER A 80 -0.55 -7.45 1.36
N LEU A 81 -1.28 -7.20 0.28
CA LEU A 81 -2.35 -6.21 0.23
C LEU A 81 -3.69 -6.91 0.40
N LYS A 82 -4.50 -6.43 1.34
CA LYS A 82 -5.86 -6.90 1.59
C LYS A 82 -6.84 -5.79 1.24
N LEU A 83 -7.78 -6.08 0.36
CA LEU A 83 -8.88 -5.19 -0.03
C LEU A 83 -10.21 -5.83 0.37
N HIS A 84 -11.16 -5.03 0.87
CA HIS A 84 -12.50 -5.52 1.18
C HIS A 84 -13.50 -5.07 0.13
N ARG A 85 -13.99 -6.00 -0.68
CA ARG A 85 -14.91 -5.73 -1.80
C ARG A 85 -16.36 -5.89 -1.35
N HIS A 86 -17.21 -4.93 -1.73
CA HIS A 86 -18.63 -4.98 -1.39
C HIS A 86 -19.50 -5.77 -2.38
N THR A 87 -19.15 -5.89 -3.66
CA THR A 87 -20.12 -6.39 -4.67
C THR A 87 -20.02 -7.89 -4.95
N PRO A 88 -21.17 -8.57 -5.19
CA PRO A 88 -21.24 -10.01 -5.30
C PRO A 88 -21.11 -10.63 -6.71
N ASP A 89 -21.10 -9.87 -7.81
CA ASP A 89 -21.63 -10.47 -9.04
C ASP A 89 -20.82 -10.37 -10.33
N ASP A 90 -19.66 -9.69 -10.32
CA ASP A 90 -18.69 -9.83 -11.41
C ASP A 90 -17.31 -10.14 -10.88
N ASN A 91 -16.61 -10.99 -11.64
CA ASN A 91 -15.25 -11.41 -11.35
C ASN A 91 -14.28 -10.65 -12.23
N PRO A 92 -14.23 -9.30 -12.21
CA PRO A 92 -13.23 -8.62 -12.99
C PRO A 92 -11.87 -9.02 -12.47
N GLN A 93 -10.99 -9.39 -13.39
CA GLN A 93 -9.58 -9.39 -13.07
C GLN A 93 -9.20 -7.95 -12.76
N LEU A 94 -8.67 -7.72 -11.56
CA LEU A 94 -8.13 -6.44 -11.16
C LEU A 94 -6.65 -6.42 -11.51
N TYR A 95 -6.19 -5.28 -12.01
CA TYR A 95 -4.81 -5.04 -12.37
C TYR A 95 -4.29 -3.83 -11.61
N PHE A 96 -3.05 -3.93 -11.16
CA PHE A 96 -2.37 -2.90 -10.40
C PHE A 96 -1.26 -2.31 -11.27
N TYR A 97 -1.21 -0.99 -11.35
CA TYR A 97 -0.16 -0.27 -12.08
C TYR A 97 0.43 0.83 -11.22
N ARG A 98 1.71 1.15 -11.45
CA ARG A 98 2.44 2.17 -10.69
C ARG A 98 2.05 3.55 -11.19
N ILE A 99 1.62 4.42 -10.29
CA ILE A 99 1.33 5.83 -10.60
C ILE A 99 2.65 6.58 -10.78
N THR A 100 2.65 7.55 -11.71
CA THR A 100 3.86 8.30 -12.10
C THR A 100 3.80 9.79 -11.82
N ALA A 101 2.68 10.29 -11.30
CA ALA A 101 2.53 11.66 -10.86
C ALA A 101 1.90 11.72 -9.47
N ASP A 102 2.41 12.63 -8.65
CA ASP A 102 1.88 12.91 -7.31
C ASP A 102 0.43 13.41 -7.39
N TRP A 103 -0.37 13.03 -6.42
CA TRP A 103 -1.77 13.39 -6.31
C TRP A 103 -2.14 13.69 -4.86
N THR A 104 -3.22 14.43 -4.69
CA THR A 104 -3.74 14.80 -3.36
C THR A 104 -5.14 14.26 -3.22
N GLU A 105 -5.35 13.39 -2.23
CA GLU A 105 -6.58 12.62 -2.00
C GLU A 105 -7.88 13.43 -2.08
N THR A 106 -7.86 14.61 -1.48
CA THR A 106 -9.03 15.49 -1.41
C THR A 106 -9.21 16.38 -2.64
N GLU A 107 -8.30 16.32 -3.61
CA GLU A 107 -8.26 17.22 -4.76
C GLU A 107 -8.24 16.52 -6.11
N PHE A 108 -7.76 15.27 -6.18
CA PHE A 108 -7.62 14.58 -7.45
C PHE A 108 -8.99 14.25 -8.06
N THR A 109 -9.10 14.46 -9.36
CA THR A 109 -10.29 14.21 -10.17
C THR A 109 -9.91 13.42 -11.42
N TRP A 110 -10.86 13.15 -12.32
CA TRP A 110 -10.53 12.54 -13.61
C TRP A 110 -9.59 13.39 -14.45
N ASP A 111 -9.72 14.72 -14.43
CA ASP A 111 -8.89 15.62 -15.23
C ASP A 111 -7.60 16.04 -14.51
N ASN A 112 -7.60 16.15 -13.18
CA ASN A 112 -6.48 16.72 -12.42
C ASN A 112 -5.95 15.78 -11.32
N ALA A 113 -4.62 15.73 -11.15
CA ALA A 113 -3.96 15.03 -10.05
C ALA A 113 -4.02 15.80 -8.73
N LYS A 114 -3.94 17.13 -8.82
CA LYS A 114 -4.13 18.07 -7.70
C LYS A 114 -4.46 19.46 -8.24
N THR A 115 -5.01 20.29 -7.36
CA THR A 115 -5.47 21.65 -7.72
C THR A 115 -4.74 22.73 -6.93
N SER A 116 -4.08 22.38 -5.83
CA SER A 116 -3.32 23.26 -4.95
C SER A 116 -1.94 22.67 -4.63
N PRO A 117 -0.88 23.48 -4.50
CA PRO A 117 -0.83 24.93 -4.75
C PRO A 117 -0.94 25.30 -6.24
N ASP A 118 -0.62 24.35 -7.11
CA ASP A 118 -0.72 24.48 -8.56
C ASP A 118 -1.67 23.41 -9.10
N THR A 119 -2.46 23.76 -10.12
CA THR A 119 -3.27 22.76 -10.82
C THR A 119 -2.38 21.91 -11.73
N ILE A 120 -2.34 20.61 -11.44
CA ILE A 120 -1.62 19.63 -12.24
C ILE A 120 -2.65 18.71 -12.89
N ALA A 121 -2.76 18.79 -14.21
CA ALA A 121 -3.59 17.89 -15.00
C ALA A 121 -2.92 16.52 -15.17
N TRP A 122 -3.72 15.46 -15.29
CA TRP A 122 -3.21 14.19 -15.81
C TRP A 122 -2.88 14.34 -17.30
N THR A 123 -1.89 13.60 -17.78
CA THR A 123 -1.60 13.50 -19.22
C THR A 123 -2.73 12.75 -19.93
N THR A 124 -3.24 11.69 -19.31
CA THR A 124 -4.44 10.97 -19.73
C THR A 124 -5.48 10.97 -18.61
N GLY A 125 -6.72 11.31 -18.94
CA GLY A 125 -7.81 11.33 -17.98
C GLY A 125 -7.92 10.04 -17.16
N GLY A 126 -8.11 10.21 -15.85
CA GLY A 126 -8.25 9.13 -14.90
C GLY A 126 -6.96 8.63 -14.27
N GLY A 127 -5.78 9.21 -14.57
CA GLY A 127 -4.52 8.94 -13.89
C GLY A 127 -3.34 8.60 -14.81
N ASP A 128 -2.16 9.09 -14.47
CA ASP A 128 -0.91 8.78 -15.18
C ASP A 128 -0.17 7.60 -14.53
N TYR A 129 -0.05 6.50 -15.28
CA TYR A 129 0.57 5.25 -14.81
C TYR A 129 1.44 4.58 -15.89
N ILE A 130 2.36 3.69 -15.47
CA ILE A 130 3.11 2.84 -16.40
C ILE A 130 2.26 1.62 -16.76
N ASP A 131 2.03 1.38 -18.06
CA ASP A 131 1.26 0.24 -18.58
C ASP A 131 2.03 -1.10 -18.52
N THR A 132 2.71 -1.34 -17.41
CA THR A 132 3.30 -2.61 -17.01
C THR A 132 2.63 -3.02 -15.71
N LYS A 133 1.91 -4.14 -15.74
CA LYS A 133 1.20 -4.66 -14.58
C LYS A 133 2.19 -5.01 -13.47
N ILE A 134 2.01 -4.41 -12.30
CA ILE A 134 2.69 -4.80 -11.06
C ILE A 134 2.16 -6.16 -10.62
N ASP A 135 0.83 -6.26 -10.58
CA ASP A 135 0.15 -7.45 -10.13
C ASP A 135 -1.25 -7.54 -10.75
N SER A 136 -1.87 -8.69 -10.56
CA SER A 136 -3.26 -8.91 -10.88
C SER A 136 -3.94 -9.79 -9.83
N LEU A 137 -5.16 -9.41 -9.47
CA LEU A 137 -6.03 -10.26 -8.67
C LEU A 137 -7.03 -10.95 -9.59
N THR A 138 -6.99 -12.27 -9.57
CA THR A 138 -8.02 -13.10 -10.21
C THR A 138 -8.88 -13.64 -9.07
N ASN A 139 -10.18 -13.32 -9.03
CA ASN A 139 -11.02 -13.82 -7.95
C ASN A 139 -11.21 -15.35 -8.09
N PRO A 140 -11.00 -16.15 -7.02
CA PRO A 140 -11.23 -17.59 -7.01
C PRO A 140 -12.72 -17.98 -7.10
N GLY A 141 -13.33 -17.80 -8.27
CA GLY A 141 -14.47 -18.60 -8.76
C GLY A 141 -15.80 -18.61 -8.00
N ALA A 142 -15.94 -17.95 -6.83
CA ALA A 142 -17.17 -17.95 -6.03
C ALA A 142 -17.77 -16.54 -5.88
N LYS A 143 -19.10 -16.45 -5.96
CA LYS A 143 -19.87 -15.23 -5.72
C LYS A 143 -20.01 -15.00 -4.22
N VAL A 144 -19.22 -14.08 -3.67
CA VAL A 144 -19.24 -13.76 -2.24
C VAL A 144 -19.39 -12.25 -2.06
N TYR A 145 -20.37 -11.88 -1.24
CA TYR A 145 -20.62 -10.52 -0.80
C TYR A 145 -19.71 -10.19 0.40
N ASN A 146 -19.19 -8.97 0.46
CA ASN A 146 -18.29 -8.52 1.54
C ASN A 146 -17.13 -9.48 1.78
N GLU A 147 -16.29 -9.65 0.75
CA GLU A 147 -15.15 -10.55 0.83
C GLU A 147 -13.82 -9.81 0.88
N ASN A 148 -12.86 -10.44 1.56
CA ASN A 148 -11.48 -10.00 1.53
C ASN A 148 -10.81 -10.59 0.30
N ILE A 149 -10.24 -9.72 -0.52
CA ILE A 149 -9.40 -10.10 -1.65
C ILE A 149 -7.96 -9.81 -1.25
N TYR A 150 -7.10 -10.79 -1.44
CA TYR A 150 -5.69 -10.72 -1.06
C TYR A 150 -4.81 -10.70 -2.29
N CYS A 151 -3.97 -9.68 -2.40
CA CYS A 151 -2.79 -9.67 -3.25
C CYS A 151 -1.61 -10.06 -2.37
N GLN A 152 -1.35 -11.36 -2.26
CA GLN A 152 -0.21 -11.87 -1.53
C GLN A 152 0.83 -12.37 -2.52
N ARG A 153 2.04 -11.83 -2.47
CA ARG A 153 3.18 -12.44 -3.15
C ARG A 153 4.33 -12.61 -2.16
N GLY A 154 4.95 -13.80 -2.24
CA GLY A 154 6.21 -14.05 -1.56
C GLY A 154 7.34 -13.21 -2.14
N ASP A 155 8.52 -13.43 -1.59
CA ASP A 155 9.82 -12.97 -2.05
C ASP A 155 9.93 -12.99 -3.59
N GLY A 156 9.97 -11.79 -4.20
CA GLY A 156 10.13 -11.59 -5.64
C GLY A 156 8.85 -11.44 -6.47
N GLY A 157 7.70 -11.11 -5.86
CA GLY A 157 6.50 -10.67 -6.60
C GLY A 157 6.54 -9.19 -6.99
N GLY A 158 5.75 -8.80 -8.01
CA GLY A 158 5.76 -7.41 -8.50
C GLY A 158 5.38 -6.36 -7.45
N LEU A 159 4.48 -6.67 -6.50
CA LEU A 159 4.16 -5.77 -5.39
C LEU A 159 5.33 -5.60 -4.41
N THR A 160 6.04 -6.68 -4.09
CA THR A 160 7.26 -6.67 -3.26
C THR A 160 8.35 -5.84 -3.93
N GLU A 161 8.58 -6.03 -5.23
CA GLU A 161 9.55 -5.28 -6.02
C GLU A 161 9.20 -3.78 -6.11
N LEU A 162 7.91 -3.45 -6.24
CA LEU A 162 7.47 -2.06 -6.25
C LEU A 162 7.79 -1.36 -4.93
N ILE A 163 7.43 -1.98 -3.81
CA ILE A 163 7.65 -1.40 -2.48
C ILE A 163 9.14 -1.32 -2.16
N GLN A 164 9.94 -2.33 -2.54
CA GLN A 164 11.40 -2.21 -2.48
C GLN A 164 11.88 -1.00 -3.30
N GLY A 165 11.38 -0.81 -4.52
CA GLY A 165 11.73 0.32 -5.36
C GLY A 165 11.37 1.69 -4.76
N TRP A 166 10.29 1.77 -3.96
CA TRP A 166 9.95 2.97 -3.19
C TRP A 166 10.87 3.18 -2.00
N VAL A 167 11.19 2.13 -1.24
CA VAL A 167 12.12 2.20 -0.09
C VAL A 167 13.54 2.57 -0.56
N ASP A 168 13.99 2.03 -1.69
CA ASP A 168 15.29 2.34 -2.29
C ASP A 168 15.35 3.74 -2.93
N GLY A 169 14.20 4.40 -3.12
CA GLY A 169 14.11 5.66 -3.85
C GLY A 169 14.36 5.52 -5.37
N THR A 170 14.27 4.30 -5.91
CA THR A 170 14.33 4.05 -7.36
C THR A 170 13.12 4.68 -8.06
N TYR A 171 11.98 4.71 -7.36
CA TYR A 171 10.77 5.37 -7.80
C TYR A 171 10.22 6.24 -6.66
N ASP A 172 9.68 7.41 -7.00
CA ASP A 172 8.84 8.13 -6.06
C ASP A 172 7.58 7.32 -5.71
N ASN A 173 7.16 7.38 -4.45
CA ASN A 173 5.95 6.73 -3.98
C ASN A 173 4.72 7.62 -4.25
N TYR A 174 4.09 7.39 -5.38
CA TYR A 174 2.79 7.97 -5.73
C TYR A 174 1.66 6.94 -5.65
N GLY A 175 1.92 5.78 -5.06
CA GLY A 175 0.93 4.72 -4.95
C GLY A 175 0.65 3.96 -6.26
N MET A 176 -0.52 3.35 -6.29
CA MET A 176 -0.98 2.44 -7.34
C MET A 176 -2.35 2.82 -7.83
N ILE A 177 -2.58 2.57 -9.12
CA ILE A 177 -3.91 2.62 -9.73
C ILE A 177 -4.44 1.19 -9.92
N ILE A 178 -5.70 0.99 -9.56
CA ILE A 178 -6.43 -0.27 -9.67
C ILE A 178 -7.41 -0.15 -10.82
N LYS A 179 -7.29 -1.06 -11.79
CA LYS A 179 -8.16 -1.09 -12.97
C LYS A 179 -8.77 -2.46 -13.16
N SER A 180 -9.98 -2.50 -13.67
CA SER A 180 -10.67 -3.73 -14.07
C SER A 180 -10.38 -4.11 -15.53
N SER A 181 -10.30 -5.42 -15.79
CA SER A 181 -10.33 -6.02 -17.15
C SER A 181 -11.68 -5.96 -17.85
N LEU A 182 -12.77 -5.81 -17.08
CA LEU A 182 -14.13 -5.73 -17.57
C LEU A 182 -14.58 -4.26 -17.47
N LEU A 183 -15.04 -3.71 -18.59
CA LEU A 183 -15.67 -2.39 -18.65
C LEU A 183 -17.03 -2.55 -19.33
N GLY A 184 -18.08 -2.01 -18.71
CA GLY A 184 -19.41 -1.98 -19.29
C GLY A 184 -20.13 -3.30 -19.43
N ILE A 185 -19.70 -4.30 -18.66
CA ILE A 185 -20.33 -5.61 -18.57
C ILE A 185 -20.38 -5.96 -17.08
N GLY A 186 -21.59 -6.09 -16.54
CA GLY A 186 -21.80 -6.55 -15.17
C GLY A 186 -22.19 -5.46 -14.17
N ASP A 187 -21.95 -5.73 -12.91
CA ASP A 187 -22.20 -4.90 -11.74
C ASP A 187 -20.98 -4.05 -11.41
N THR A 188 -21.22 -2.81 -11.00
CA THR A 188 -20.19 -1.91 -10.49
C THR A 188 -19.44 -2.53 -9.30
N VAL A 189 -18.11 -2.38 -9.25
CA VAL A 189 -17.28 -2.89 -8.15
C VAL A 189 -16.69 -1.75 -7.36
N TYR A 190 -16.79 -1.85 -6.04
CA TYR A 190 -16.15 -0.93 -5.10
C TYR A 190 -15.51 -1.66 -3.91
N ILE A 191 -14.53 -0.96 -3.34
CA ILE A 191 -13.75 -1.34 -2.16
C ILE A 191 -14.07 -0.34 -1.06
N TYR A 192 -14.13 -0.80 0.19
CA TYR A 192 -14.24 0.12 1.33
C TYR A 192 -12.94 0.90 1.49
N SER A 193 -13.05 2.21 1.73
CA SER A 193 -11.91 3.11 1.87
C SER A 193 -11.41 3.21 3.31
N SER A 194 -10.34 3.96 3.49
CA SER A 194 -9.78 4.36 4.77
C SER A 194 -10.79 5.15 5.64
N GLU A 195 -11.73 5.88 5.03
CA GLU A 195 -12.82 6.64 5.68
C GLU A 195 -13.87 5.73 6.29
N ASN A 196 -13.93 4.45 5.91
CA ASN A 196 -14.96 3.57 6.40
C ASN A 196 -14.86 3.42 7.94
N PHE A 197 -15.97 3.70 8.63
CA PHE A 197 -16.02 3.71 10.09
C PHE A 197 -16.32 2.33 10.71
N ASN A 198 -16.81 1.37 9.92
CA ASN A 198 -17.21 0.05 10.40
C ASN A 198 -16.19 -1.02 10.02
N GLU A 199 -15.01 -0.97 10.63
CA GLU A 199 -13.90 -1.89 10.33
C GLU A 199 -14.21 -3.36 10.70
N THR A 200 -15.11 -3.58 11.66
CA THR A 200 -15.50 -4.93 12.11
C THR A 200 -16.25 -5.70 11.02
N LEU A 201 -17.21 -5.05 10.36
CA LEU A 201 -17.98 -5.69 9.29
C LEU A 201 -17.36 -5.46 7.91
N TYR A 202 -16.75 -4.30 7.71
CA TYR A 202 -16.23 -3.84 6.43
C TYR A 202 -14.79 -3.35 6.60
N PRO A 203 -13.81 -4.27 6.70
CA PRO A 203 -12.43 -3.89 6.91
C PRO A 203 -11.93 -2.89 5.87
N ARG A 204 -11.13 -1.92 6.31
CA ARG A 204 -10.41 -0.98 5.44
C ARG A 204 -9.34 -1.73 4.62
N PRO A 205 -8.78 -1.10 3.56
CA PRO A 205 -7.61 -1.64 2.89
C PRO A 205 -6.45 -1.78 3.89
N LYS A 206 -5.68 -2.87 3.79
CA LYS A 206 -4.51 -3.10 4.63
C LYS A 206 -3.31 -3.53 3.82
N LEU A 207 -2.16 -2.93 4.09
CA LEU A 207 -0.87 -3.37 3.55
C LEU A 207 -0.05 -3.96 4.69
N TYR A 208 0.32 -5.23 4.55
CA TYR A 208 1.24 -5.92 5.45
C TYR A 208 2.60 -6.01 4.77
N VAL A 209 3.64 -5.54 5.46
CA VAL A 209 5.02 -5.58 4.96
C VAL A 209 5.89 -6.29 5.99
N GLU A 210 6.54 -7.36 5.56
CA GLU A 210 7.63 -8.00 6.28
C GLU A 210 8.95 -7.54 5.65
N TYR A 211 9.89 -7.12 6.49
CA TYR A 211 11.15 -6.54 6.02
C TYR A 211 12.29 -6.81 7.01
N THR A 212 13.51 -6.84 6.50
CA THR A 212 14.74 -6.96 7.26
C THR A 212 15.36 -5.56 7.38
N PRO A 213 15.28 -4.91 8.57
CA PRO A 213 15.70 -3.52 8.73
C PRO A 213 17.19 -3.30 8.49
N ASP A 214 17.57 -2.06 8.18
CA ASP A 214 18.99 -1.70 8.19
C ASP A 214 19.63 -1.88 9.58
N GLN A 215 20.94 -2.13 9.60
CA GLN A 215 21.70 -2.44 10.82
C GLN A 215 21.48 -1.43 11.96
N SER A 216 21.40 -0.13 11.63
CA SER A 216 21.15 0.93 12.62
C SER A 216 19.75 0.88 13.22
N ASP A 217 18.76 0.46 12.46
CA ASP A 217 17.36 0.42 12.89
C ASP A 217 17.04 -0.87 13.63
N SER A 218 17.69 -1.97 13.24
CA SER A 218 17.60 -3.23 13.99
C SER A 218 18.12 -3.06 15.43
N GLU A 219 19.28 -2.43 15.64
CA GLU A 219 19.81 -2.15 16.99
C GLU A 219 18.85 -1.32 17.86
N ASN A 220 18.16 -0.34 17.26
CA ASN A 220 17.14 0.46 17.95
C ASN A 220 15.91 -0.37 18.31
N SER A 221 15.44 -1.23 17.40
CA SER A 221 14.32 -2.14 17.63
C SER A 221 14.65 -3.13 18.77
N TYR A 222 15.83 -3.76 18.75
CA TYR A 222 16.28 -4.64 19.84
C TYR A 222 16.35 -3.94 21.19
N ARG A 223 16.91 -2.72 21.25
CA ARG A 223 16.99 -1.97 22.50
C ARG A 223 15.60 -1.68 23.07
N ARG A 224 14.64 -1.29 22.23
CA ARG A 224 13.24 -1.09 22.66
C ARG A 224 12.63 -2.38 23.20
N LYS A 225 12.82 -3.50 22.50
CA LYS A 225 12.30 -4.81 22.92
C LYS A 225 12.85 -5.25 24.27
N ILE A 226 14.17 -5.14 24.48
CA ILE A 226 14.81 -5.47 25.76
C ILE A 226 14.31 -4.57 26.90
N ILE A 227 14.11 -3.27 26.67
CA ILE A 227 13.58 -2.34 27.68
C ILE A 227 12.15 -2.72 28.07
N LEU A 228 11.29 -3.03 27.09
CA LEU A 228 9.89 -3.41 27.35
C LEU A 228 9.79 -4.75 28.09
N GLU A 229 10.60 -5.74 27.71
CA GLU A 229 10.66 -7.03 28.42
C GLU A 229 11.29 -6.90 29.82
N GLY A 230 12.27 -6.00 29.98
CA GLY A 230 12.92 -5.70 31.27
C GLY A 230 12.04 -4.93 32.25
N GLN A 231 11.06 -4.14 31.78
CA GLN A 231 10.07 -3.47 32.63
C GLN A 231 8.95 -4.39 33.13
N GLY A 232 8.77 -5.57 32.54
CA GLY A 232 7.83 -6.60 33.00
C GLY A 232 8.28 -7.38 34.25
N VAL A 233 9.55 -7.25 34.66
CA VAL A 233 10.14 -8.08 35.75
C VAL A 233 10.08 -7.40 37.13
N ASN A 234 9.76 -6.11 37.22
CA ASN A 234 9.70 -5.38 38.50
C ASN A 234 8.28 -5.16 39.02
N LYS A 235 7.48 -6.24 39.12
CA LYS A 235 6.29 -6.29 39.97
C LYS A 235 6.27 -7.58 40.80
N GLN A 236 6.98 -7.54 41.93
CA GLN A 236 6.67 -8.32 43.13
C GLN A 236 6.54 -7.34 44.29
#